data_AF-A0A960P977-F1
#
_entry.id   AF-A0A960P977-F1
#
_cell.length_a   1.000
_cell.length_b   1.000
_cell.length_c   1.000
_cell.angle_alpha   90.00
_cell.angle_beta   90.00
_cell.angle_gamma   90.00
#
_symmetry.space_group_name_H-M   'P 1'
#
loop_
_entity.id
_entity.type
_entity.pdbx_description
1 polymer ?
#
loop_
_entity_poly.entity_id
_entity_poly.type
_entity_poly.pdbx_seq_one_letter_code
_entity_poly.pdbx_strand_id
1 'polypeptide(L)' 'MSFSDFDHPVFDCDFHFYEEADSFTRYLPEQYHGLVRIADVDGRRKMIIRGRVSDYIPNPTFEVVAEPGSAAEYFS' A
#
# COMPACT_ATOMS: atom_id res chain seq x y z
N MET A 1 -19.62 19.14 14.99
CA MET A 1 -19.11 18.04 15.82
C MET A 1 -17.86 17.55 15.14
N SER A 2 -16.72 17.55 15.84
CA SER A 2 -15.56 16.81 15.35
C SER A 2 -15.94 15.34 15.30
N PHE A 3 -15.52 14.59 14.29
CA PHE A 3 -15.74 13.14 14.20
C PHE A 3 -15.02 12.34 15.30
N SER A 4 -14.39 13.04 16.25
CA SER A 4 -13.56 12.47 17.32
C SER A 4 -14.10 12.73 18.73
N ASP A 5 -15.26 13.39 18.88
CA ASP A 5 -15.84 13.69 20.20
C ASP A 5 -16.72 12.54 20.70
N PHE A 6 -16.10 11.51 21.27
CA PHE A 6 -16.79 10.39 21.94
C PHE A 6 -16.50 10.39 23.44
N ASP A 7 -17.51 10.15 24.27
CA ASP A 7 -17.38 10.00 25.73
C ASP A 7 -16.66 8.69 26.15
N HIS A 8 -16.18 7.91 25.18
CA HIS A 8 -15.53 6.62 25.35
C HIS A 8 -14.44 6.41 24.31
N PRO A 9 -13.42 5.57 24.61
CA PRO A 9 -12.41 5.20 23.61
C PRO A 9 -13.04 4.45 22.44
N VAL A 10 -12.62 4.77 21.23
CA VAL A 10 -12.97 4.04 20.01
C VAL A 10 -11.83 3.09 19.66
N PHE A 11 -12.18 1.86 19.26
CA PHE A 11 -11.24 0.90 18.69
C PHE A 11 -11.67 0.62 17.26
N ASP A 12 -10.78 0.91 16.31
CA ASP A 12 -11.00 0.62 14.90
C ASP A 12 -10.30 -0.71 14.56
N CYS A 13 -11.08 -1.61 13.96
CA CYS A 13 -10.66 -2.97 13.64
C CYS A 13 -10.11 -3.09 12.21
N ASP A 14 -10.04 -2.00 11.44
CA ASP A 14 -9.73 -2.00 10.01
C ASP A 14 -8.65 -0.98 9.67
N PHE A 15 -7.46 -1.16 10.26
CA PHE A 15 -6.28 -0.37 9.92
C PHE A 15 -5.41 -1.08 8.88
N HIS A 16 -4.85 -0.29 7.98
CA HIS A 16 -3.93 -0.76 6.95
C HIS A 16 -2.54 -0.18 7.14
N PHE A 17 -1.52 -0.95 6.75
CA PHE A 17 -0.15 -0.48 6.64
C PHE A 17 0.17 -0.20 5.18
N TYR A 18 1.19 0.64 4.96
CA TYR A 18 1.85 0.77 3.68
C TYR A 18 3.18 0.01 3.74
N GLU A 19 3.32 -1.01 2.91
CA GLU A 19 4.46 -1.91 2.97
C GLU A 19 5.70 -1.35 2.30
N GLU A 20 6.87 -1.75 2.79
CA GLU A 20 8.13 -1.53 2.09
C GLU A 20 8.18 -2.34 0.78
N ALA A 21 8.97 -1.85 -0.18
CA ALA A 21 9.07 -2.39 -1.54
C ALA A 21 9.48 -3.88 -1.61
N ASP A 22 10.18 -4.38 -0.59
CA ASP A 22 10.66 -5.75 -0.49
C ASP A 22 9.78 -6.64 0.40
N SER A 23 8.61 -6.18 0.84
CA SER A 23 7.69 -6.96 1.70
C SER A 23 7.36 -8.35 1.16
N PHE A 24 7.22 -8.49 -0.16
CA PHE A 24 6.97 -9.77 -0.83
C PHE A 24 8.23 -10.54 -1.23
N THR A 25 9.44 -9.97 -1.07
CA THR A 25 10.69 -10.56 -1.58
C THR A 25 11.73 -10.84 -0.49
N ARG A 26 11.72 -10.09 0.63
CA ARG A 26 12.71 -10.16 1.71
C ARG A 26 12.95 -11.57 2.24
N TYR A 27 11.89 -12.37 2.35
CA TYR A 27 11.94 -13.75 2.85
C TYR A 27 11.31 -14.75 1.87
N LEU A 28 11.28 -14.40 0.57
CA LEU A 28 10.69 -15.26 -0.44
C LEU A 28 11.59 -16.48 -0.68
N PRO A 29 11.07 -17.73 -0.55
CA PRO A 29 11.87 -18.92 -0.84
C PRO A 29 12.42 -18.90 -2.27
N GLU A 30 13.64 -19.43 -2.45
CA GLU A 30 14.40 -19.34 -3.70
C GLU A 30 13.64 -19.91 -4.91
N GLN A 31 12.86 -20.97 -4.73
CA GLN A 31 12.05 -21.56 -5.80
C GLN A 31 10.96 -20.61 -6.35
N TYR A 32 10.63 -19.54 -5.62
CA TYR A 32 9.67 -18.51 -6.03
C TYR A 32 10.35 -17.21 -6.46
N HIS A 33 11.69 -17.20 -6.59
CA HIS A 33 12.42 -16.01 -6.98
C HIS A 33 11.86 -15.39 -8.27
N GLY A 34 11.60 -14.07 -8.21
CA GLY A 34 11.06 -13.31 -9.33
C GLY A 34 9.56 -13.48 -9.59
N LEU A 35 8.82 -14.16 -8.70
CA LEU A 35 7.35 -14.23 -8.74
C LEU A 35 6.71 -12.85 -8.61
N VAL A 36 7.28 -12.02 -7.74
CA VAL A 36 6.96 -10.61 -7.53
C VAL A 36 8.22 -9.81 -7.81
N ARG A 37 8.10 -8.74 -8.60
CA ARG A 37 9.18 -7.78 -8.84
C ARG A 37 8.61 -6.37 -8.84
N ILE A 38 9.46 -5.39 -8.53
CA ILE A 38 9.18 -3.98 -8.79
C ILE A 38 10.23 -3.52 -9.80
N ALA A 39 9.78 -2.85 -10.86
CA ALA A 39 10.66 -2.32 -11.90
C ALA A 39 10.15 -0.97 -12.40
N ASP A 40 11.05 -0.16 -12.95
CA ASP A 40 10.66 1.01 -13.72
C ASP A 40 10.18 0.56 -15.12
N VAL A 41 9.00 1.02 -15.50
CA VAL A 41 8.41 0.83 -16.83
C VAL A 41 7.98 2.20 -17.32
N ASP A 42 8.67 2.71 -18.35
CA ASP A 42 8.42 4.01 -18.96
C ASP A 42 8.41 5.18 -17.94
N GLY A 43 9.35 5.16 -16.99
CA GLY A 43 9.49 6.19 -15.95
C GLY A 43 8.52 6.05 -14.79
N ARG A 44 7.81 4.91 -14.69
CA ARG A 44 6.89 4.61 -13.59
C ARG A 44 7.29 3.32 -12.89
N ARG A 45 7.38 3.34 -11.56
CA ARG A 45 7.54 2.11 -10.78
C ARG A 45 6.27 1.27 -10.87
N LYS A 46 6.42 0.01 -11.31
CA LYS A 46 5.34 -0.95 -11.51
C LYS A 46 5.65 -2.26 -10.81
N MET A 47 4.61 -2.88 -10.29
CA MET A 47 4.68 -4.23 -9.75
C MET A 47 4.46 -5.23 -10.89
N ILE A 48 5.31 -6.26 -10.95
CA ILE A 48 5.23 -7.35 -11.92
C ILE A 48 4.91 -8.63 -11.16
N ILE A 49 3.82 -9.28 -11.54
CA ILE A 49 3.33 -10.50 -10.89
C ILE A 49 3.29 -11.63 -11.91
N ARG A 50 4.05 -12.69 -11.67
CA ARG A 50 4.17 -13.84 -12.59
C ARG A 50 4.52 -13.40 -14.03
N GLY A 51 5.41 -12.41 -14.15
CA GLY A 51 5.85 -11.86 -15.43
C GLY A 51 4.87 -10.90 -16.12
N ARG A 52 3.74 -10.55 -15.48
CA ARG A 52 2.79 -9.56 -16.00
C ARG A 52 2.91 -8.24 -15.26
N VAL A 53 3.06 -7.15 -16.00
CA VAL A 53 2.99 -5.79 -15.45
C VAL A 53 1.57 -5.58 -14.91
N SER A 54 1.46 -5.10 -13.68
CA SER A 54 0.20 -4.77 -13.03
C SER A 54 -0.01 -3.27 -12.99
N ASP A 55 -1.19 -2.82 -13.40
CA ASP A 55 -1.64 -1.44 -13.25
C ASP A 55 -2.50 -1.23 -12.00
N TYR A 56 -2.67 -2.25 -11.16
CA TYR A 56 -3.54 -2.19 -9.98
C TYR A 56 -3.04 -1.21 -8.91
N ILE A 57 -1.73 -1.22 -8.61
CA ILE A 57 -1.12 -0.29 -7.66
C ILE A 57 -0.28 0.72 -8.46
N PRO A 58 -0.73 1.99 -8.57
CA PRO A 58 -0.01 3.01 -9.33
C PRO A 58 1.35 3.36 -8.74
N ASN A 59 1.46 3.31 -7.41
CA ASN A 59 2.69 3.49 -6.67
C ASN A 59 2.93 2.27 -5.74
N PRO A 60 3.67 1.25 -6.19
CA PRO A 60 3.88 0.01 -5.43
C PRO A 60 4.90 0.14 -4.29
N THR A 61 5.46 1.33 -4.06
CA THR A 61 6.47 1.57 -3.03
C THR A 61 6.03 2.51 -1.92
N PHE A 62 4.82 3.07 -2.04
CA PHE A 62 4.16 3.90 -1.02
C PHE A 62 5.04 5.02 -0.41
N GLU A 63 6.03 5.51 -1.14
CA GLU A 63 6.95 6.57 -0.71
C GLU A 63 6.24 7.92 -0.48
N VAL A 64 5.08 8.10 -1.12
CA VAL A 64 4.19 9.24 -0.93
C VAL A 64 2.77 8.70 -0.92
N VAL A 65 2.08 8.92 0.20
CA VAL A 65 0.72 8.44 0.49
C VAL A 65 -0.06 9.51 1.23
N ALA A 66 -1.39 9.45 1.15
CA ALA A 66 -2.25 10.34 1.91
C ALA A 66 -2.19 10.02 3.41
N GLU A 67 -2.37 11.04 4.24
CA GLU A 67 -2.45 10.87 5.70
C GLU A 67 -3.69 10.04 6.07
N PRO A 68 -3.61 9.14 7.07
CA PRO A 68 -4.78 8.45 7.59
C PRO A 68 -5.91 9.43 7.94
N GLY A 69 -7.13 9.14 7.49
CA GLY A 69 -8.30 9.98 7.75
C GLY A 69 -8.43 11.22 6.85
N SER A 70 -7.47 11.51 5.95
CA SER A 70 -7.53 12.71 5.09
C SER A 70 -8.73 12.75 4.13
N ALA A 71 -9.37 11.60 3.87
CA ALA A 71 -10.58 11.53 3.06
C ALA A 71 -11.84 11.98 3.83
N ALA A 72 -11.83 11.94 5.17
CA ALA A 72 -12.99 12.29 5.98
C ALA A 72 -13.44 13.73 5.72
N GLU A 73 -12.50 14.69 5.66
CA GLU A 73 -12.80 16.10 5.42
C GLU A 73 -13.48 16.38 4.06
N TYR A 74 -13.24 15.53 3.04
CA TYR A 74 -13.83 15.70 1.72
C TYR A 74 -15.25 15.14 1.63
N PHE A 75 -15.55 14.06 2.37
CA PHE A 75 -16.82 13.34 2.30
C PHE A 75 -17.80 13.69 3.43
N SER A 76 -17.41 14.53 4.38
CA SER A 76 -18.19 14.93 5.56
C SER A 76 -18.99 16.22 5.38
#